data_AF-A0AAI8VAC1-F1
#
_entry.id   AF-A0AAI8VAC1-F1
#
_cell.length_a   1.000
_cell.length_b   1.000
_cell.length_c   1.000
_cell.angle_alpha   90.00
_cell.angle_beta   90.00
_cell.angle_gamma   90.00
#
_symmetry.space_group_name_H-M   'P 1'
#
loop_
_entity.id
_entity.type
_entity.pdbx_description
1 polymer ?
#
loop_
_entity_poly.entity_id
_entity_poly.type
_entity_poly.pdbx_seq_one_letter_code
_entity_poly.pdbx_strand_id
1 'polypeptide(L)'
;MARKLVTVRRVSSIRPIPASSNVSIASIDGWNCGVLAGQVTQGDLVLFFEVDSFLPDPKHDPRFGHGNSPIHHTVTTWQGNRGIHVKSVTIGRSSEISQGVALNLKEFPEVEAGYAEAVQKSGPVA
;
A
#
# COMPACT_ATOMS: atom_id res chain seq x y z
N MET A 1 18.40 6.24 13.66
CA MET A 1 17.04 6.78 13.37
C MET A 1 16.11 5.60 13.14
N ALA A 2 14.89 5.62 13.69
CA ALA A 2 13.93 4.52 13.50
C ALA A 2 13.39 4.50 12.05
N ARG A 3 13.04 3.30 11.54
CA ARG A 3 12.43 3.14 10.21
C ARG A 3 11.05 3.79 10.16
N LYS A 4 10.69 4.40 9.03
CA LYS A 4 9.36 4.96 8.77
C LYS A 4 8.54 3.92 8.00
N LEU A 5 7.91 2.99 8.71
CA LEU A 5 7.19 1.86 8.10
C LEU A 5 5.99 2.29 7.25
N VAL A 6 5.39 3.44 7.55
CA VAL A 6 4.23 3.97 6.84
C VAL A 6 4.48 5.39 6.41
N THR A 7 4.31 5.69 5.12
CA THR A 7 4.55 7.01 4.54
C THR A 7 3.53 7.33 3.44
N VAL A 8 3.19 8.61 3.29
CA VAL A 8 2.45 9.08 2.11
C VAL A 8 3.43 9.17 0.95
N ARG A 9 3.13 8.49 -0.15
CA ARG A 9 3.98 8.41 -1.35
C ARG A 9 3.15 8.63 -2.61
N ARG A 10 3.83 8.92 -3.72
CA ARG A 10 3.20 9.06 -5.03
C ARG A 10 3.48 7.83 -5.89
N VAL A 11 2.47 7.34 -6.59
CA VAL A 11 2.61 6.27 -7.57
C VAL A 11 3.36 6.81 -8.79
N SER A 12 4.52 6.24 -9.10
CA SER A 12 5.35 6.67 -10.24
C SER A 12 4.93 6.04 -11.56
N SER A 13 4.43 4.80 -11.53
CA SER A 13 3.86 4.12 -12.70
C SER A 13 2.93 2.98 -12.30
N ILE A 14 2.00 2.64 -13.19
CA ILE A 14 1.16 1.44 -13.11
C ILE A 14 1.45 0.58 -14.33
N ARG A 15 1.63 -0.74 -14.13
CA ARG A 15 1.69 -1.71 -15.24
C ARG A 15 0.77 -2.90 -14.97
N PRO A 16 0.06 -3.40 -15.99
CA PRO A 16 -0.73 -4.63 -15.86
C PRO A 16 0.19 -5.85 -15.70
N ILE A 17 -0.33 -6.92 -15.10
CA ILE A 17 0.35 -8.21 -15.03
C ILE A 17 -0.33 -9.15 -16.03
N PRO A 18 0.35 -9.65 -17.08
CA PRO A 18 -0.28 -10.51 -18.08
C PRO A 18 -0.96 -11.76 -17.49
N ALA A 19 -0.45 -12.26 -16.37
CA ALA A 19 -0.96 -13.44 -15.67
C ALA A 19 -2.17 -13.16 -14.74
N SER A 20 -2.64 -11.92 -14.61
CA SER A 20 -3.77 -11.55 -13.75
C SER A 20 -4.59 -10.40 -14.35
N SER A 21 -5.91 -10.59 -14.50
CA SER A 21 -6.81 -9.54 -14.98
C SER A 21 -7.13 -8.47 -13.93
N ASN A 22 -7.01 -8.80 -12.65
CA ASN A 22 -7.54 -7.98 -11.56
C ASN A 22 -6.44 -7.26 -10.75
N VAL A 23 -5.18 -7.61 -10.99
CA VAL A 23 -4.03 -7.03 -10.27
C VAL A 23 -3.10 -6.34 -11.25
N SER A 24 -2.65 -5.15 -10.88
CA SER A 24 -1.59 -4.41 -11.54
C SER A 24 -0.44 -4.17 -10.56
N ILE A 25 0.73 -3.82 -11.06
CA ILE A 25 1.84 -3.36 -10.22
C ILE A 25 1.86 -1.83 -10.21
N ALA A 26 1.82 -1.26 -9.01
CA ALA A 26 2.20 0.13 -8.76
C ALA A 26 3.67 0.22 -8.37
N SER A 27 4.41 1.11 -9.04
CA SER A 27 5.79 1.44 -8.70
C SER A 27 5.80 2.65 -7.75
N ILE A 28 6.49 2.54 -6.62
CA ILE A 28 6.55 3.57 -5.57
C ILE A 28 7.98 3.63 -5.04
N ASP A 29 8.72 4.70 -5.34
CA ASP A 29 10.10 4.92 -4.86
C ASP A 29 11.04 3.69 -5.00
N GLY A 30 10.90 2.94 -6.10
CA GLY A 30 11.67 1.73 -6.39
C GLY A 30 11.07 0.42 -5.88
N TRP A 31 9.99 0.48 -5.09
CA TRP A 31 9.20 -0.68 -4.68
C TRP A 31 8.13 -1.02 -5.71
N ASN A 32 7.87 -2.32 -5.89
CA ASN A 32 6.75 -2.84 -6.67
C ASN A 32 5.66 -3.33 -5.70
N CYS A 33 4.43 -2.84 -5.87
CA CYS A 33 3.28 -3.23 -5.04
C CYS A 33 2.14 -3.74 -5.91
N GLY A 34 1.62 -4.92 -5.60
CA GLY A 34 0.40 -5.42 -6.24
C GLY A 34 -0.83 -4.68 -5.73
N VAL A 35 -1.56 -4.03 -6.64
CA VAL A 35 -2.78 -3.25 -6.37
C VAL A 35 -3.92 -3.75 -7.25
N LEU A 36 -5.17 -3.50 -6.85
CA LEU A 36 -6.30 -3.81 -7.72
C LEU A 36 -6.26 -2.92 -8.96
N ALA A 37 -6.50 -3.52 -10.13
CA ALA A 37 -6.51 -2.80 -11.39
C ALA A 37 -7.56 -1.68 -11.36
N GLY A 38 -7.13 -0.45 -11.67
CA GLY A 38 -8.00 0.74 -11.70
C GLY A 38 -8.26 1.41 -10.35
N GLN A 39 -7.84 0.83 -9.22
CA GLN A 39 -8.04 1.44 -7.89
C GLN A 39 -7.10 2.61 -7.61
N VAL A 40 -5.89 2.54 -8.17
CA VAL A 40 -4.88 3.60 -8.14
C VAL A 40 -4.32 3.80 -9.54
N THR A 41 -3.98 5.05 -9.84
CA THR A 41 -3.42 5.48 -11.12
C THR A 41 -2.07 6.17 -10.91
N GLN A 42 -1.31 6.32 -12.00
CA GLN A 42 -0.04 7.05 -11.94
C GLN A 42 -0.28 8.50 -11.48
N GLY A 43 0.50 8.96 -10.52
CA GLY A 43 0.38 10.29 -9.93
C GLY A 43 -0.49 10.36 -8.68
N ASP A 44 -1.28 9.32 -8.39
CA ASP A 44 -2.07 9.27 -7.16
C ASP A 44 -1.17 9.23 -5.92
N LEU A 45 -1.67 9.84 -4.84
CA LEU A 45 -1.10 9.69 -3.52
C LEU A 45 -1.65 8.43 -2.84
N VAL A 46 -0.74 7.69 -2.23
CA VAL A 46 -1.03 6.44 -1.54
C VAL A 46 -0.40 6.43 -0.15
N LEU A 47 -1.07 5.75 0.78
CA LEU A 47 -0.47 5.36 2.03
C LEU A 47 0.31 4.06 1.79
N PHE A 48 1.64 4.18 1.76
CA PHE A 48 2.56 3.08 1.50
C PHE A 48 3.05 2.47 2.82
N PHE A 49 2.88 1.16 2.95
CA PHE A 49 3.34 0.35 4.07
C PHE A 49 4.51 -0.52 3.61
N GLU A 50 5.68 -0.30 4.21
CA GLU A 50 6.89 -1.09 3.93
C GLU A 50 6.74 -2.54 4.40
N VAL A 51 7.59 -3.41 3.87
CA VAL A 51 7.82 -4.75 4.44
C VAL A 51 8.16 -4.66 5.94
N ASP A 52 7.73 -5.67 6.68
CA ASP A 52 7.76 -5.77 8.14
C ASP A 52 6.68 -4.92 8.87
N SER A 53 5.80 -4.24 8.12
CA SER A 53 4.61 -3.62 8.72
C SER A 53 3.62 -4.68 9.21
N PHE A 54 2.98 -4.42 10.35
CA PHE A 54 1.87 -5.23 10.87
C PHE A 54 0.58 -4.41 10.84
N LEU A 55 -0.31 -4.72 9.91
CA LEU A 55 -1.55 -3.98 9.65
C LEU A 55 -2.69 -4.50 10.54
N PRO A 56 -3.69 -3.65 10.86
CA PRO A 56 -4.87 -4.07 11.62
C PRO A 56 -5.62 -5.26 11.03
N ASP A 57 -6.35 -6.02 11.87
CA ASP A 57 -7.24 -7.08 11.41
C ASP A 57 -8.38 -6.48 10.55
N PRO A 58 -8.57 -6.92 9.30
CA PRO A 58 -9.65 -6.45 8.44
C PRO A 58 -11.06 -6.61 9.02
N LYS A 59 -11.25 -7.48 10.01
CA LYS A 59 -12.52 -7.60 10.75
C LYS A 59 -12.86 -6.35 11.55
N HIS A 60 -11.83 -5.61 12.00
CA HIS A 60 -11.99 -4.38 12.77
C HIS A 60 -11.85 -3.14 11.88
N ASP A 61 -11.01 -3.21 10.85
CA ASP A 61 -10.84 -2.12 9.89
C ASP A 61 -10.83 -2.66 8.44
N PRO A 62 -11.99 -2.61 7.75
CA PRO A 62 -12.14 -3.13 6.39
C PRO A 62 -11.21 -2.48 5.35
N ARG A 63 -10.62 -1.31 5.64
CA ARG A 63 -9.68 -0.64 4.73
C ARG A 63 -8.47 -1.51 4.40
N PHE A 64 -8.06 -2.40 5.31
CA PHE A 64 -6.95 -3.33 5.13
C PHE A 64 -7.35 -4.68 4.50
N GLY A 65 -8.62 -4.84 4.11
CA GLY A 65 -9.14 -6.07 3.52
C GLY A 65 -8.72 -6.29 2.06
N HIS A 66 -9.09 -7.46 1.53
CA HIS A 66 -8.76 -7.87 0.16
C HIS A 66 -9.25 -6.90 -0.93
N GLY A 67 -10.35 -6.18 -0.67
CA GLY A 67 -10.89 -5.17 -1.58
C GLY A 67 -10.02 -3.92 -1.77
N ASN A 68 -8.96 -3.76 -0.98
CA ASN A 68 -7.97 -2.70 -1.13
C ASN A 68 -6.52 -3.23 -1.17
N SER A 69 -6.28 -4.41 -0.60
CA SER A 69 -4.98 -5.08 -0.57
C SER A 69 -5.10 -6.49 -1.17
N PRO A 70 -4.97 -6.66 -2.51
CA PRO A 70 -5.19 -7.95 -3.14
C PRO A 70 -4.09 -8.97 -2.83
N ILE A 71 -2.88 -8.52 -2.48
CA ILE A 71 -1.74 -9.40 -2.19
C ILE A 71 -1.60 -9.70 -0.70
N HIS A 72 -1.70 -8.68 0.16
CA HIS A 72 -1.49 -8.81 1.60
C HIS A 72 -2.83 -8.77 2.33
N HIS A 73 -3.51 -9.92 2.42
CA HIS A 73 -4.82 -10.04 3.08
C HIS A 73 -4.95 -11.25 4.02
N THR A 74 -3.90 -12.07 4.16
CA THR A 74 -3.87 -13.20 5.10
C THR A 74 -3.63 -12.70 6.51
N VAL A 75 -4.59 -12.93 7.40
CA VAL A 75 -4.49 -12.59 8.82
C VAL A 75 -3.61 -13.60 9.55
N THR A 76 -2.75 -13.11 10.43
CA THR A 76 -1.90 -13.88 11.35
C THR A 76 -1.98 -13.30 12.76
N THR A 77 -1.33 -13.96 13.73
CA THR A 77 -1.21 -13.49 15.11
C THR A 77 0.24 -13.18 15.43
N TRP A 78 0.49 -12.01 16.00
CA TRP A 78 1.81 -11.57 16.47
C TRP A 78 1.67 -10.87 17.82
N GLN A 79 2.43 -11.33 18.81
CA GLN A 79 2.37 -10.83 20.20
C GLN A 79 0.94 -10.73 20.77
N GLY A 80 0.09 -11.71 20.47
CA GLY A 80 -1.31 -11.73 20.91
C GLY A 80 -2.27 -10.84 20.11
N ASN A 81 -1.77 -10.06 19.14
CA ASN A 81 -2.59 -9.22 18.28
C ASN A 81 -2.84 -9.90 16.92
N ARG A 82 -4.06 -9.80 16.41
CA ARG A 82 -4.44 -10.25 15.07
C ARG A 82 -4.22 -9.12 14.06
N GLY A 83 -3.72 -9.46 12.88
CA GLY A 83 -3.42 -8.48 11.84
C GLY A 83 -2.79 -9.11 10.61
N ILE A 84 -2.34 -8.28 9.67
CA ILE A 84 -1.69 -8.73 8.44
C ILE A 84 -0.21 -8.37 8.51
N HIS A 85 0.67 -9.36 8.34
CA HIS A 85 2.11 -9.12 8.23
C HIS A 85 2.50 -8.87 6.77
N VAL A 86 3.02 -7.68 6.48
CA VAL A 86 3.51 -7.29 5.15
C VAL A 86 4.89 -7.89 4.94
N LYS A 87 5.01 -8.73 3.91
CA LYS A 87 6.24 -9.45 3.55
C LYS A 87 6.50 -9.31 2.05
N SER A 88 7.64 -9.76 1.55
CA SER A 88 7.81 -9.91 0.10
C SER A 88 7.03 -11.13 -0.39
N VAL A 89 6.23 -10.97 -1.45
CA VAL A 89 5.37 -12.03 -2.01
C VAL A 89 5.43 -12.00 -3.53
N THR A 90 5.65 -13.15 -4.15
CA THR A 90 5.48 -13.33 -5.60
C THR A 90 3.99 -13.38 -5.96
N ILE A 91 3.56 -12.62 -6.96
CA ILE A 91 2.14 -12.49 -7.29
C ILE A 91 1.67 -13.67 -8.15
N GLY A 92 0.83 -14.52 -7.57
CA GLY A 92 0.20 -15.65 -8.26
C GLY A 92 1.24 -16.59 -8.90
N ARG A 93 1.13 -16.81 -10.21
CA ARG A 93 2.11 -17.58 -11.01
C ARG A 93 3.04 -16.68 -11.84
N SER A 94 3.05 -15.37 -11.58
CA SER A 94 3.96 -14.45 -12.26
C SER A 94 5.36 -14.47 -11.62
N SER A 95 6.35 -13.89 -12.29
CA SER A 95 7.67 -13.59 -11.71
C SER A 95 7.71 -12.23 -11.00
N GLU A 96 6.58 -11.54 -10.90
CA GLU A 96 6.49 -10.21 -10.30
C GLU A 96 6.45 -10.32 -8.77
N ILE A 97 7.22 -9.45 -8.10
CA ILE A 97 7.28 -9.40 -6.64
C ILE A 97 6.51 -8.18 -6.15
N SER A 98 5.62 -8.40 -5.18
CA SER A 98 5.01 -7.36 -4.35
C SER A 98 5.78 -7.22 -3.06
N GLN A 99 6.28 -6.02 -2.78
CA GLN A 99 7.07 -5.69 -1.59
C GLN A 99 6.50 -4.43 -0.92
N GLY A 100 5.36 -4.61 -0.26
CA GLY A 100 4.65 -3.53 0.42
C GLY A 100 3.16 -3.53 0.09
N VAL A 101 2.43 -2.65 0.78
CA VAL A 101 1.01 -2.38 0.54
C VAL A 101 0.84 -0.91 0.19
N ALA A 102 0.08 -0.63 -0.87
CA ALA A 102 -0.24 0.74 -1.27
C ALA A 102 -1.76 0.89 -1.30
N LEU A 103 -2.28 1.71 -0.39
CA LEU A 103 -3.71 2.01 -0.30
C LEU A 103 -3.96 3.45 -0.76
N ASN A 104 -5.06 3.69 -1.46
CA ASN A 104 -5.39 5.04 -1.92
C ASN A 104 -5.52 5.99 -0.71
N LEU A 105 -4.85 7.14 -0.75
CA LEU A 105 -4.84 8.07 0.39
C LEU A 105 -6.25 8.57 0.74
N LYS A 106 -7.16 8.62 -0.23
CA LYS A 106 -8.55 9.03 -0.06
C LYS A 106 -9.35 8.16 0.92
N GLU A 107 -8.91 6.92 1.16
CA GLU A 107 -9.50 6.02 2.17
C GLU A 107 -9.09 6.39 3.61
N PHE A 108 -8.18 7.36 3.76
CA PHE A 108 -7.61 7.82 5.03
C PHE A 108 -7.70 9.35 5.13
N PRO A 109 -8.92 9.92 5.23
CA PRO A 109 -9.12 11.37 5.30
C PRO A 109 -8.37 12.02 6.47
N GLU A 110 -8.17 11.29 7.58
CA GLU A 110 -7.39 11.72 8.73
C GLU A 110 -5.90 11.92 8.41
N VAL A 111 -5.36 11.14 7.47
CA VAL A 111 -3.98 11.27 7.01
C VAL A 111 -3.88 12.31 5.89
N GLU A 112 -4.86 12.35 4.99
CA GLU A 112 -4.91 13.33 3.89
C GLU A 112 -4.92 14.77 4.43
N ALA A 113 -5.72 15.04 5.46
CA ALA A 113 -5.77 16.35 6.11
C ALA A 113 -4.40 16.74 6.69
N GLY A 114 -3.75 15.83 7.41
CA GLY A 114 -2.42 16.07 7.98
C GLY A 114 -1.34 16.27 6.90
N TYR A 115 -1.44 15.55 5.79
CA TYR A 115 -0.54 15.72 4.64
C TYR A 115 -0.72 17.10 3.99
N ALA A 116 -1.96 17.53 3.74
CA ALA A 116 -2.24 18.84 3.15
C ALA A 116 -1.69 19.99 4.01
N GLU A 117 -1.89 19.92 5.33
CA GLU A 117 -1.30 20.89 6.26
C GLU A 117 0.23 20.89 6.23
N ALA A 118 0.84 19.71 6.18
CA ALA A 118 2.30 19.58 6.12
C ALA A 118 2.86 20.22 4.84
N VAL A 119 2.25 19.94 3.69
CA VAL A 119 2.64 20.52 2.40
C VAL A 119 2.51 22.04 2.40
N GLN A 120 1.43 22.58 2.99
CA GLN A 120 1.26 24.03 3.10
C GLN A 120 2.34 24.68 3.96
N LYS A 121 2.77 24.02 5.04
CA LYS A 121 3.81 24.52 5.97
C LYS A 121 5.22 24.43 5.37
N SER A 122 5.51 23.41 4.56
CA SER A 122 6.84 23.19 3.97
C SER A 122 7.05 23.92 2.63
N GLY A 123 6.01 24.57 2.08
CA GLY A 123 6.03 25.11 0.72
C GLY A 123 5.98 24.01 -0.35
N PRO A 124 5.78 24.36 -1.64
CA PRO A 124 5.77 23.38 -2.72
C PRO A 124 7.14 22.68 -2.79
N VAL A 125 7.14 21.37 -2.58
CA VAL A 125 8.30 20.52 -2.90
C VAL A 125 8.35 20.44 -4.42
N ALA A 126 9.37 21.07 -5.01
CA ALA A 126 9.63 21.11 -6.45
C ALA A 126 9.84 19.71 -7.05
#